data_AF-A0A2E8CXZ3-F1
#
_entry.id   AF-A0A2E8CXZ3-F1
#
_cell.length_a   1.000
_cell.length_b   1.000
_cell.length_c   1.000
_cell.angle_alpha   90.00
_cell.angle_beta   90.00
_cell.angle_gamma   90.00
#
_symmetry.space_group_name_H-M   'P 1'
#
loop_
_entity.id
_entity.type
_entity.pdbx_description
1 polymer ?
#
loop_
_entity_poly.entity_id
_entity_poly.type
_entity_poly.pdbx_seq_one_letter_code
_entity_poly.pdbx_strand_id
1 'polypeptide(L)'
;MTSQHDKAKRWRPRFSVRTLVATLVCLFFGCWLLTARSGMKDVVAHVKAVSPPLQVYDRILETIENQSAVLPFVVLVDQWHGTSAEPFKTQRRYYFWFFGYVAKLPYEGEVEHGFR
;
A
#
# COMPACT_ATOMS: atom_id res chain seq x y z
N MET A 1 66.49 -14.84 -13.70
CA MET A 1 65.15 -14.49 -14.22
C MET A 1 64.12 -14.94 -13.21
N THR A 2 63.67 -14.05 -12.34
CA THR A 2 62.67 -14.35 -11.31
C THR A 2 61.29 -13.95 -11.81
N SER A 3 60.44 -14.95 -12.03
CA SER A 3 59.03 -14.84 -12.40
C SER A 3 58.27 -13.98 -11.40
N GLN A 4 57.77 -12.83 -11.85
CA GLN A 4 56.95 -11.94 -11.07
C GLN A 4 55.52 -12.49 -11.08
N HIS A 5 55.15 -13.18 -10.00
CA HIS A 5 53.81 -13.73 -9.80
C HIS A 5 52.78 -12.59 -9.82
N ASP A 6 51.98 -12.54 -10.89
CA ASP A 6 50.86 -11.61 -11.05
C ASP A 6 49.85 -11.88 -9.92
N LYS A 7 49.78 -10.98 -8.94
CA LYS A 7 48.84 -11.13 -7.82
C LYS A 7 47.43 -10.93 -8.38
N ALA A 8 46.56 -11.92 -8.20
CA ALA A 8 45.15 -11.84 -8.58
C ALA A 8 44.55 -10.52 -8.08
N LYS A 9 44.14 -9.67 -9.03
CA LYS A 9 43.63 -8.33 -8.79
C LYS A 9 42.32 -8.45 -8.01
N ARG A 10 42.41 -8.32 -6.68
CA ARG A 10 41.28 -8.46 -5.76
C ARG A 10 40.22 -7.39 -6.08
N TRP A 11 39.13 -7.80 -6.70
CA TRP A 11 38.02 -6.92 -7.06
C TRP A 11 37.40 -6.37 -5.77
N ARG A 12 37.56 -5.06 -5.53
CA ARG A 12 36.83 -4.35 -4.48
C ARG A 12 35.82 -3.45 -5.18
N PRO A 13 34.54 -3.84 -5.25
CA PRO A 13 33.53 -2.95 -5.80
C PRO A 13 33.49 -1.69 -4.92
N ARG A 14 33.89 -0.56 -5.50
CA ARG A 14 33.78 0.76 -4.88
C ARG A 14 32.39 1.30 -5.13
N PHE A 15 31.36 0.59 -4.67
CA PHE A 15 30.02 1.16 -4.67
C PHE A 15 29.99 2.25 -3.61
N SER A 16 29.84 3.50 -4.06
CA SER A 16 29.58 4.61 -3.16
C SER A 16 28.23 4.36 -2.50
N VAL A 17 28.13 4.60 -1.20
CA VAL A 17 26.85 4.53 -0.46
C VAL A 17 25.79 5.37 -1.19
N ARG A 18 26.19 6.50 -1.77
CA ARG A 18 25.31 7.37 -2.56
C ARG A 18 24.75 6.67 -3.80
N THR A 19 25.60 5.97 -4.55
CA THR A 19 25.14 5.21 -5.73
C THR A 19 24.21 4.08 -5.32
N LEU A 20 24.48 3.41 -4.20
CA LEU A 20 23.63 2.34 -3.70
C LEU A 20 22.24 2.86 -3.30
N VAL A 21 22.19 3.97 -2.54
CA VAL A 21 20.92 4.63 -2.16
C VAL A 21 20.13 5.09 -3.39
N ALA A 22 20.80 5.75 -4.34
CA ALA A 22 20.14 6.18 -5.58
C ALA A 22 19.56 5.00 -6.37
N THR A 23 20.31 3.89 -6.47
CA THR A 23 19.86 2.69 -7.18
C THR A 23 18.66 2.06 -6.48
N LEU A 24 18.66 1.99 -5.14
CA LEU A 24 17.53 1.48 -4.35
C LEU A 24 16.27 2.34 -4.55
N VAL A 25 16.40 3.67 -4.54
CA VAL A 25 15.26 4.58 -4.77
C VAL A 25 14.70 4.40 -6.18
N CYS A 26 15.56 4.32 -7.19
CA CYS A 26 15.12 4.08 -8.57
C CYS A 26 14.45 2.72 -8.74
N LEU A 27 15.02 1.65 -8.15
CA LEU A 27 14.42 0.31 -8.16
C LEU A 27 13.07 0.32 -7.45
N PHE A 28 12.96 1.02 -6.32
CA PHE A 28 11.70 1.15 -5.59
C PHE A 28 10.62 1.81 -6.46
N PHE A 29 10.91 2.94 -7.10
CA PHE A 29 9.95 3.60 -7.97
C PHE A 29 9.63 2.78 -9.23
N GLY A 30 10.61 2.07 -9.80
CA GLY A 30 10.39 1.17 -10.93
C GLY A 30 9.50 -0.02 -10.58
N CYS A 31 9.63 -0.57 -9.37
CA CYS A 31 8.83 -1.68 -8.89
C CYS A 31 7.50 -1.25 -8.25
N TRP A 32 7.26 0.05 -8.09
CA TRP A 32 6.12 0.60 -7.33
C TRP A 32 4.78 0.04 -7.80
N LEU A 33 4.53 -0.01 -9.11
CA LEU A 33 3.28 -0.51 -9.68
C LEU A 33 2.97 -1.96 -9.27
N LEU A 34 3.99 -2.81 -9.20
CA LEU A 34 3.84 -4.20 -8.78
C LEU A 34 3.58 -4.28 -7.28
N THR A 35 4.36 -3.53 -6.48
CA THR A 35 4.20 -3.51 -5.03
C THR A 35 2.86 -2.89 -4.61
N ALA A 36 2.37 -1.88 -5.33
CA ALA A 36 1.08 -1.25 -5.08
C ALA A 36 -0.08 -2.24 -5.26
N ARG A 37 -0.04 -3.09 -6.29
CA ARG A 37 -1.02 -4.15 -6.49
C ARG A 37 -1.01 -5.18 -5.37
N SER A 38 0.17 -5.56 -4.88
CA SER A 38 0.28 -6.44 -3.72
C SER A 38 -0.25 -5.77 -2.46
N GLY A 39 0.11 -4.51 -2.23
CA GLY A 39 -0.31 -3.75 -1.06
C GLY A 39 -1.80 -3.50 -1.00
N MET A 40 -2.46 -3.26 -2.12
CA MET A 40 -3.93 -3.18 -2.17
C MET A 40 -4.57 -4.49 -1.70
N LYS A 41 -4.06 -5.65 -2.13
CA LYS A 41 -4.59 -6.95 -1.69
C LYS A 41 -4.42 -7.16 -0.18
N ASP A 42 -3.26 -6.81 0.36
CA ASP A 42 -2.98 -6.92 1.79
C ASP A 42 -3.87 -5.99 2.61
N VAL A 43 -4.04 -4.74 2.16
CA VAL A 43 -4.94 -3.77 2.82
C VAL A 43 -6.38 -4.26 2.81
N VAL A 44 -6.87 -4.80 1.69
CA VAL A 44 -8.21 -5.37 1.62
C VAL A 44 -8.38 -6.56 2.55
N ALA A 45 -7.39 -7.46 2.59
CA ALA A 45 -7.41 -8.60 3.49
C ALA A 45 -7.44 -8.13 4.96
N HIS A 46 -6.63 -7.12 5.29
CA HIS A 46 -6.61 -6.51 6.62
C HIS A 46 -7.95 -5.87 6.98
N VAL A 47 -8.54 -5.06 6.07
CA VAL A 47 -9.85 -4.45 6.28
C VAL A 47 -10.93 -5.49 6.54
N LYS A 48 -10.96 -6.57 5.76
CA LYS A 48 -11.91 -7.69 5.94
C LYS A 48 -11.68 -8.47 7.24
N ALA A 49 -10.45 -8.56 7.71
CA ALA A 49 -10.11 -9.24 8.96
C ALA A 49 -10.46 -8.41 10.20
N VAL A 50 -10.22 -7.08 10.14
CA VAL A 50 -10.50 -6.14 11.23
C VAL A 50 -12.00 -5.79 11.29
N SER A 51 -12.65 -5.73 10.13
CA SER A 51 -14.09 -5.49 9.98
C SER A 51 -14.70 -6.75 9.39
N PRO A 52 -14.84 -7.85 10.17
CA PRO A 52 -15.56 -9.01 9.68
C PRO A 52 -16.98 -8.56 9.31
N PRO A 53 -17.55 -9.01 8.18
CA PRO A 53 -18.91 -8.66 7.82
C PRO A 53 -19.81 -9.13 8.96
N LEU A 54 -20.31 -8.16 9.75
CA LEU A 54 -21.19 -8.39 10.87
C LEU A 54 -22.50 -8.93 10.30
N GLN A 55 -22.59 -10.25 10.27
CA GLN A 55 -23.78 -10.95 9.86
C GLN A 55 -24.83 -10.86 10.96
N VAL A 56 -26.00 -10.33 10.56
CA VAL A 56 -27.35 -10.67 11.06
C VAL A 56 -27.78 -9.97 12.35
N TYR A 57 -28.30 -8.75 12.21
CA TYR A 57 -29.68 -8.31 12.46
C TYR A 57 -29.68 -6.79 12.18
N ASP A 58 -30.43 -6.33 11.17
CA ASP A 58 -30.48 -4.92 10.68
C ASP A 58 -29.24 -4.37 9.94
N ARG A 59 -28.96 -4.99 8.79
CA ARG A 59 -28.33 -4.46 7.57
C ARG A 59 -27.37 -3.25 7.73
N ILE A 60 -26.13 -3.51 8.15
CA ILE A 60 -24.99 -2.66 7.80
C ILE A 60 -24.28 -3.32 6.62
N LEU A 61 -24.38 -2.72 5.43
CA LEU A 61 -23.78 -3.25 4.20
C LEU A 61 -22.40 -2.63 3.98
N GLU A 62 -21.36 -3.13 4.68
CA GLU A 62 -20.00 -2.68 4.42
C GLU A 62 -19.44 -3.31 3.14
N THR A 63 -19.43 -2.52 2.07
CA THR A 63 -18.87 -2.92 0.76
C THR A 63 -17.69 -2.03 0.42
N ILE A 64 -16.59 -2.64 -0.03
CA ILE A 64 -15.43 -1.92 -0.56
C ILE A 64 -15.71 -1.66 -2.04
N GLU A 65 -15.94 -0.39 -2.39
CA GLU A 65 -16.32 -0.01 -3.76
C GLU A 65 -15.09 0.34 -4.61
N ASN A 66 -14.19 1.18 -4.07
CA ASN A 66 -13.02 1.65 -4.80
C ASN A 66 -11.74 1.49 -3.97
N GLN A 67 -10.67 1.08 -4.65
CA GLN A 67 -9.33 0.95 -4.07
C GLN A 67 -8.34 1.60 -5.02
N SER A 68 -7.51 2.50 -4.50
CA SER A 68 -6.50 3.17 -5.31
C SER A 68 -5.22 3.41 -4.51
N ALA A 69 -4.08 3.14 -5.12
CA ALA A 69 -2.78 3.48 -4.56
C ALA A 69 -2.42 4.91 -4.99
N VAL A 70 -2.85 5.89 -4.18
CA VAL A 70 -2.74 7.33 -4.50
C VAL A 70 -1.30 7.82 -4.40
N LEU A 71 -0.52 7.28 -3.46
CA LEU A 71 0.88 7.63 -3.22
C LEU A 71 1.70 6.38 -2.85
N PRO A 72 3.04 6.43 -2.96
CA PRO A 72 3.90 5.42 -2.36
C PRO A 72 3.48 5.12 -0.92
N PHE A 73 3.24 3.84 -0.64
CA PHE A 73 2.77 3.31 0.63
C PHE A 73 1.38 3.74 1.10
N VAL A 74 0.62 4.54 0.34
CA VAL A 74 -0.73 4.98 0.74
C VAL A 74 -1.78 4.38 -0.17
N VAL A 75 -2.68 3.62 0.45
CA VAL A 75 -3.84 3.00 -0.20
C VAL A 75 -5.11 3.68 0.29
N LEU A 76 -5.88 4.19 -0.65
CA LEU A 76 -7.22 4.73 -0.43
C LEU A 76 -8.22 3.59 -0.60
N VAL A 77 -9.15 3.49 0.33
CA VAL A 77 -10.26 2.54 0.31
C VAL A 77 -11.54 3.32 0.56
N ASP A 78 -12.45 3.31 -0.41
CA ASP A 78 -13.80 3.84 -0.25
C ASP A 78 -14.70 2.71 0.28
N GLN A 79 -15.26 2.92 1.47
CA GLN A 79 -16.13 1.98 2.16
C GLN A 79 -17.55 2.54 2.20
N TRP A 80 -18.52 1.73 1.81
CA TRP A 80 -19.93 2.04 2.00
C TRP A 80 -20.33 1.74 3.43
N HIS A 81 -20.88 2.73 4.12
CA HIS A 81 -21.51 2.54 5.41
C HIS A 81 -22.94 3.05 5.33
N GLY A 82 -23.90 2.14 5.50
CA GLY A 82 -25.31 2.48 5.50
C GLY A 82 -26.07 1.49 6.37
N THR A 83 -26.98 2.01 7.18
CA THR A 83 -27.97 1.23 7.93
C THR A 83 -29.29 1.21 7.16
N SER A 84 -30.23 0.34 7.52
CA SER A 84 -31.59 0.41 6.94
C SER A 84 -32.33 1.72 7.26
N ALA A 85 -31.83 2.53 8.20
CA ALA A 85 -32.46 3.75 8.69
C ALA A 85 -31.80 5.05 8.19
N GLU A 86 -30.53 4.99 7.75
CA GLU A 86 -29.77 6.16 7.30
C GLU A 86 -29.39 6.06 5.81
N PRO A 87 -29.32 7.19 5.09
CA PRO A 87 -28.84 7.20 3.71
C PRO A 87 -27.41 6.65 3.66
N PHE A 88 -27.15 5.80 2.67
CA PHE A 88 -25.83 5.23 2.45
C PHE A 88 -24.78 6.34 2.30
N LYS A 89 -23.77 6.33 3.17
CA LYS A 89 -22.62 7.24 3.12
C LYS A 89 -21.38 6.50 2.67
N THR A 90 -20.66 7.08 1.72
CA THR A 90 -19.35 6.59 1.32
C THR A 90 -18.29 7.25 2.21
N GLN A 91 -17.63 6.44 3.03
CA GLN A 91 -16.49 6.86 3.84
C GLN A 91 -15.19 6.52 3.13
N ARG A 92 -14.38 7.55 2.87
CA ARG A 92 -13.03 7.41 2.36
C ARG A 92 -12.06 7.22 3.51
N ARG A 93 -11.35 6.09 3.49
CA ARG A 93 -10.32 5.75 4.49
C ARG A 93 -8.97 5.59 3.81
N TYR A 94 -7.93 6.02 4.52
CA TYR A 94 -6.55 5.90 4.05
C TYR A 94 -5.78 4.89 4.91
N TYR A 95 -5.03 4.03 4.25
CA TYR A 95 -4.19 3.02 4.88
C TYR A 95 -2.75 3.21 4.43
N PHE A 96 -1.84 3.17 5.39
CA PHE A 96 -0.43 3.01 5.13
C PHE A 96 -0.12 1.52 4.95
N TRP A 97 0.53 1.16 3.85
CA TRP A 97 1.04 -0.18 3.58
C TRP A 97 2.53 -0.13 3.29
N PHE A 98 3.31 -0.93 4.02
CA PHE A 98 4.74 -1.11 3.80
C PHE A 98 5.12 -2.58 3.97
N PHE A 99 5.32 -3.28 2.86
CA PHE A 99 5.80 -4.68 2.83
C PHE A 99 5.03 -5.62 3.78
N GLY A 100 3.70 -5.57 3.76
CA GLY A 100 2.83 -6.42 4.58
C GLY A 100 2.42 -5.81 5.92
N TYR A 101 3.09 -4.75 6.38
CA TYR A 101 2.57 -3.94 7.47
C TYR A 101 1.44 -3.05 6.95
N VAL A 102 0.29 -3.09 7.62
CA VAL A 102 -0.88 -2.24 7.32
C VAL A 102 -1.24 -1.45 8.56
N ALA A 103 -1.40 -0.13 8.42
CA ALA A 103 -1.90 0.74 9.46
C ALA A 103 -2.98 1.68 8.92
N LYS A 104 -4.08 1.82 9.65
CA LYS A 104 -5.11 2.84 9.34
C LYS A 104 -4.56 4.22 9.70
N LEU A 105 -4.67 5.17 8.77
CA LEU A 105 -4.32 6.56 9.02
C LEU A 105 -5.51 7.28 9.69
N PRO A 106 -5.29 8.28 10.55
CA PRO A 106 -6.36 8.97 11.29
C PRO A 106 -7.16 9.97 10.43
N TYR A 107 -7.12 9.83 9.11
CA TYR A 107 -7.81 10.70 8.17
C TYR A 107 -9.01 9.96 7.60
N GLU A 108 -10.19 10.55 7.78
CA GLU A 108 -11.45 10.07 7.23
C GLU A 108 -12.12 11.24 6.51
N GLY A 109 -12.62 10.98 5.31
CA GLY A 109 -13.39 11.96 4.54
C GLY A 109 -14.73 11.36 4.16
N GLU A 110 -15.81 12.10 4.36
CA GLU A 110 -17.09 11.75 3.74
C GLU A 110 -17.03 12.16 2.26
N VAL A 111 -17.37 11.22 1.37
CA VAL A 111 -17.52 11.53 -0.06
C VAL A 111 -18.97 11.90 -0.27
N GLU A 112 -19.26 13.19 -0.37
CA GLU A 112 -20.56 13.66 -0.83
C GLU A 112 -20.71 13.30 -2.32
N HIS A 113 -21.49 12.27 -2.62
CA HIS A 113 -22.01 12.11 -3.97
C HIS A 113 -23.07 13.19 -4.20
N GLY A 114 -22.61 14.34 -4.73
CA GLY A 114 -23.50 15.26 -5.41
C GLY A 114 -24.16 14.51 -6.57
N PHE A 115 -25.43 14.14 -6.39
CA PHE A 115 -26.29 13.67 -7.47
C PHE A 115 -26.21 14.69 -8.61
N ARG A 116 -25.67 14.27 -9.76
CA ARG A 116 -25.71 15.03 -11.00
C ARG A 116 -26.11 14.11 -12.14
#